data_AF-A0A7S1RXS9-F1
#
_entry.id   AF-A0A7S1RXS9-F1
#
_cell.length_a   1.000
_cell.length_b   1.000
_cell.length_c   1.000
_cell.angle_alpha   90.00
_cell.angle_beta   90.00
_cell.angle_gamma   90.00
#
_symmetry.space_group_name_H-M   'P 1'
#
loop_
_entity.id
_entity.type
_entity.pdbx_description
1 polymer ?
#
loop_
_entity_poly.entity_id
_entity_poly.type
_entity_poly.pdbx_seq_one_letter_code
_entity_poly.pdbx_strand_id
1 'polypeptide(L)'
;RPPATPPPTPIAKPLAKPPAMPSAKPPEKPGRAPSPPARGSQSESRWWKELPRQPRRVYTKGNEDGILEHVVNNVVHLFNKQYVEFPAGDGSAAITRLLREQYGWRGVLMDC
;
A
#
# COMPACT_ATOMS: atom_id res chain seq x y z
N ARG A 1 -40.77 -50.51 -44.96
CA ARG A 1 -39.96 -50.86 -43.77
C ARG A 1 -40.10 -49.71 -42.79
N PRO A 2 -40.71 -49.87 -41.61
CA PRO A 2 -40.84 -48.75 -40.68
C PRO A 2 -39.46 -48.34 -40.14
N PRO A 3 -39.23 -47.04 -39.85
CA PRO A 3 -37.98 -46.57 -39.27
C PRO A 3 -37.81 -47.10 -37.84
N ALA A 4 -36.61 -47.58 -37.54
CA ALA A 4 -36.25 -48.13 -36.24
C ALA A 4 -36.28 -47.04 -35.17
N THR A 5 -36.95 -47.31 -34.05
CA THR A 5 -36.95 -46.45 -32.86
C THR A 5 -35.55 -46.39 -32.23
N PRO A 6 -35.05 -45.21 -31.86
CA PRO A 6 -33.76 -45.09 -31.18
C PRO A 6 -33.84 -45.70 -29.76
N PRO A 7 -32.71 -46.24 -29.24
CA PRO A 7 -32.68 -46.84 -27.91
C PRO A 7 -32.87 -45.78 -26.81
N PRO A 8 -33.43 -46.15 -25.65
CA PRO A 8 -33.64 -45.23 -24.53
C PRO A 8 -32.31 -44.77 -23.93
N THR A 9 -32.21 -43.46 -23.67
CA THR A 9 -31.05 -42.82 -23.03
C THR A 9 -30.90 -43.31 -21.59
N PRO A 10 -29.68 -43.66 -21.12
CA PRO A 10 -29.49 -44.09 -19.73
C PRO A 10 -29.75 -42.93 -18.76
N ILE A 11 -30.64 -43.16 -17.80
CA ILE A 11 -30.93 -42.24 -16.69
C ILE A 11 -29.70 -42.22 -15.77
N ALA A 12 -29.08 -41.05 -15.62
CA ALA A 12 -27.95 -40.86 -14.71
C ALA A 12 -28.37 -41.14 -13.27
N LYS A 13 -27.62 -42.00 -12.57
CA LYS A 13 -27.82 -42.29 -11.14
C LYS A 13 -27.51 -41.04 -10.30
N PRO A 14 -28.21 -40.80 -9.18
CA PRO A 14 -27.91 -39.66 -8.32
C PRO A 14 -26.49 -39.78 -7.75
N LEU A 15 -25.71 -38.70 -7.84
CA LEU A 15 -24.39 -38.60 -7.25
C LEU A 15 -24.49 -38.74 -5.72
N ALA A 16 -23.81 -39.73 -5.14
CA ALA A 16 -23.77 -39.91 -3.70
C ALA A 16 -23.16 -38.67 -3.02
N LYS A 17 -23.78 -38.22 -1.92
CA LYS A 17 -23.26 -37.09 -1.12
C LYS A 17 -21.89 -37.46 -0.55
N PRO A 18 -20.90 -36.55 -0.57
CA PRO A 18 -19.60 -36.79 0.03
C PRO A 18 -19.71 -36.95 1.56
N PRO A 19 -18.79 -37.71 2.17
CA PRO A 19 -18.78 -37.89 3.63
C PRO A 19 -18.50 -36.57 4.34
N ALA A 20 -19.18 -36.36 5.48
CA ALA A 20 -18.99 -35.19 6.32
C ALA A 20 -17.56 -35.21 6.93
N MET A 21 -16.81 -34.12 6.74
CA MET A 21 -15.50 -33.95 7.37
C MET A 21 -15.65 -33.76 8.89
N PRO A 22 -14.75 -34.30 9.73
CA PRO A 22 -14.74 -34.00 11.15
C PRO A 22 -14.39 -32.52 11.38
N SER A 23 -15.21 -31.84 12.18
CA SER A 23 -14.97 -30.46 12.60
C SER A 23 -13.66 -30.35 13.36
N ALA A 24 -12.65 -29.72 12.74
CA ALA A 24 -11.43 -29.33 13.44
C ALA A 24 -11.77 -28.27 14.49
N LYS A 25 -11.33 -28.48 15.74
CA LYS A 25 -11.39 -27.43 16.77
C LYS A 25 -10.53 -26.24 16.30
N PRO A 26 -10.99 -24.98 16.52
CA PRO A 26 -10.19 -23.81 16.20
C PRO A 26 -8.85 -23.85 16.95
N PRO A 27 -7.74 -23.37 16.35
CA PRO A 27 -6.49 -23.23 17.07
C PRO A 27 -6.68 -22.27 18.25
N GLU A 28 -6.16 -22.67 19.41
CA GLU A 28 -6.14 -21.87 20.62
C GLU A 28 -5.36 -20.57 20.34
N LYS A 29 -5.98 -19.41 20.64
CA LYS A 29 -5.36 -18.10 20.36
C LYS A 29 -4.05 -18.00 21.15
N PRO A 30 -2.90 -17.67 20.52
CA PRO A 30 -1.69 -17.38 21.27
C PRO A 30 -1.96 -16.22 22.23
N GLY A 31 -1.51 -16.38 23.48
CA GLY A 31 -1.74 -15.43 24.58
C GLY A 31 -1.42 -13.99 24.16
N ARG A 32 -2.31 -13.07 24.57
CA ARG A 32 -2.23 -11.64 24.27
C ARG A 32 -0.84 -11.10 24.66
N ALA A 33 -0.05 -10.70 23.67
CA ALA A 33 1.17 -9.93 23.91
C ALA A 33 0.83 -8.70 24.76
N PRO A 34 1.72 -8.26 25.68
CA PRO A 34 1.47 -7.06 26.47
C PRO A 34 1.20 -5.89 25.51
N SER A 35 0.12 -5.16 25.79
CA SER A 35 -0.26 -3.99 25.02
C SER A 35 0.94 -3.04 24.92
N PRO A 36 1.27 -2.49 23.74
CA PRO A 36 2.28 -1.45 23.64
C PRO A 36 1.91 -0.30 24.59
N PRO A 37 2.89 0.34 25.26
CA PRO A 37 2.61 1.44 26.18
C PRO A 37 1.77 2.50 25.47
N ALA A 38 0.78 3.03 26.18
CA ALA A 38 -0.11 4.07 25.67
C ALA A 38 0.73 5.15 25.00
N ARG A 39 0.56 5.28 23.68
CA ARG A 39 1.25 6.27 22.87
C ARG A 39 0.89 7.61 23.48
N GLY A 40 1.88 8.26 24.11
CA GLY A 40 1.68 9.51 24.83
C GLY A 40 0.90 10.49 23.97
N SER A 41 0.01 11.24 24.61
CA SER A 41 -0.71 12.38 24.03
C SER A 41 0.29 13.37 23.44
N GLN A 42 0.77 13.10 22.22
CA GLN A 42 1.47 14.09 21.44
C GLN A 42 0.38 15.05 20.98
N SER A 43 0.47 16.29 21.45
CA SER A 43 -0.21 17.42 20.84
C SER A 43 -0.04 17.28 19.32
N GLU A 44 -1.11 16.96 18.60
CA GLU A 44 -1.08 16.96 17.14
C GLU A 44 -0.89 18.42 16.69
N SER A 45 0.38 18.82 16.59
CA SER A 45 0.75 20.10 16.01
C SER A 45 0.11 20.16 14.63
N ARG A 46 -0.78 21.13 14.43
CA ARG A 46 -1.44 21.39 13.14
C ARG A 46 -0.50 22.09 12.17
N TRP A 47 0.72 21.56 12.03
CA TRP A 47 1.81 22.13 11.25
C TRP A 47 1.42 22.36 9.79
N TRP A 48 0.46 21.57 9.28
CA TRP A 48 -0.11 21.73 7.95
C TRP A 48 -0.88 23.05 7.75
N LYS A 49 -1.28 23.75 8.82
CA LYS A 49 -1.86 25.10 8.71
C LYS A 49 -0.84 26.17 8.34
N GLU A 50 0.44 25.87 8.56
CA GLU A 50 1.57 26.76 8.30
C GLU A 50 2.25 26.43 6.96
N LEU A 51 1.59 25.63 6.12
CA LEU A 51 2.10 25.32 4.80
C LEU A 51 2.42 26.59 4.01
N PRO A 52 3.56 26.63 3.30
CA PRO A 52 3.92 27.77 2.48
C PRO A 52 2.85 28.01 1.42
N ARG A 53 2.35 29.25 1.35
CA ARG A 53 1.35 29.68 0.36
C ARG A 53 1.98 30.15 -0.95
N GLN A 54 3.30 30.32 -0.96
CA GLN A 54 4.05 30.72 -2.13
C GLN A 54 4.68 29.47 -2.78
N PRO A 55 4.47 29.26 -4.09
CA PRO A 55 5.10 28.16 -4.81
C PRO A 55 6.63 28.32 -4.78
N ARG A 56 7.35 27.23 -4.55
CA ARG A 56 8.82 27.20 -4.56
C ARG A 56 9.30 26.11 -5.51
N ARG A 57 10.22 26.46 -6.42
CA ARG A 57 10.71 25.59 -7.48
C ARG A 57 12.23 25.58 -7.54
N VAL A 58 12.83 24.65 -6.82
CA VAL A 58 14.27 24.42 -6.77
C VAL A 58 14.64 23.20 -7.60
N TYR A 59 13.97 22.07 -7.38
CA TYR A 59 14.22 20.83 -8.10
C TYR A 59 13.00 20.35 -8.88
N THR A 60 11.79 20.63 -8.40
CA THR A 60 10.56 20.09 -8.99
C THR A 60 10.14 20.81 -10.28
N LYS A 61 9.44 20.11 -11.18
CA LYS A 61 8.76 20.79 -12.32
C LYS A 61 7.53 21.59 -11.87
N GLY A 62 6.94 21.24 -10.73
CA GLY A 62 5.60 21.69 -10.30
C GLY A 62 5.52 22.74 -9.18
N ASN A 63 6.64 23.34 -8.76
CA ASN A 63 6.70 24.23 -7.59
C ASN A 63 6.38 23.56 -6.24
N GLU A 64 6.66 22.27 -6.11
CA GLU A 64 6.28 21.46 -4.95
C GLU A 64 7.39 21.41 -3.89
N ASP A 65 8.55 22.01 -4.14
CA ASP A 65 9.70 21.92 -3.23
C ASP A 65 9.37 22.49 -1.85
N GLY A 66 8.66 23.63 -1.79
CA GLY A 66 8.31 24.28 -0.53
C GLY A 66 7.37 23.46 0.34
N ILE A 67 6.40 22.76 -0.26
CA ILE A 67 5.50 21.90 0.50
C ILE A 67 6.21 20.64 0.97
N LEU A 68 7.10 20.08 0.15
CA LEU A 68 7.85 18.88 0.49
C LEU A 68 8.83 19.13 1.65
N GLU A 69 9.56 20.24 1.63
CA GLU A 69 10.40 20.67 2.76
C GLU A 69 9.58 20.77 4.05
N HIS A 70 8.42 21.41 3.98
CA HIS A 70 7.55 21.60 5.16
C HIS A 70 7.00 20.27 5.68
N VAL A 71 6.64 19.34 4.81
CA VAL A 71 6.22 17.98 5.20
C VAL A 71 7.36 17.25 5.89
N VAL A 72 8.54 17.19 5.28
CA VAL A 72 9.68 16.42 5.80
C VAL A 72 10.16 16.97 7.14
N ASN A 73 10.14 18.29 7.33
CA ASN A 73 10.57 18.93 8.57
C ASN A 73 9.58 18.75 9.74
N ASN A 74 8.28 18.65 9.45
CA ASN A 74 7.24 18.61 10.47
C ASN A 74 6.69 17.21 10.78
N VAL A 75 6.95 16.21 9.92
CA VAL A 75 6.63 14.82 10.23
C VAL A 75 7.68 14.29 11.22
N VAL A 76 7.32 14.32 12.50
CA VAL A 76 8.16 13.79 13.59
C VAL A 76 8.35 12.28 13.38
N HIS A 77 9.60 11.82 13.40
CA HIS A 77 10.00 10.40 13.32
C HIS A 77 9.92 9.72 11.93
N LEU A 78 10.47 10.37 10.90
CA LEU A 78 10.75 9.69 9.63
C LEU A 78 11.92 8.70 9.79
N PHE A 79 11.60 7.48 10.20
CA PHE A 79 12.50 6.32 10.15
C PHE A 79 12.43 5.66 8.77
N ASN A 80 13.50 4.97 8.37
CA ASN A 80 13.56 4.21 7.11
C ASN A 80 13.20 5.06 5.88
N LYS A 81 13.87 6.21 5.73
CA LYS A 81 13.69 7.20 4.67
C LYS A 81 13.85 6.59 3.26
N GLN A 82 12.74 6.14 2.69
CA GLN A 82 12.68 5.50 1.39
C GLN A 82 11.65 6.15 0.48
N TYR A 83 11.95 6.29 -0.80
CA TYR A 83 11.02 6.80 -1.80
C TYR A 83 10.94 5.91 -3.02
N VAL A 84 9.83 6.03 -3.74
CA VAL A 84 9.72 5.56 -5.13
C VAL A 84 8.99 6.65 -5.91
N GLU A 85 9.48 7.01 -7.10
CA GLU A 85 8.87 8.02 -7.98
C GLU A 85 8.56 7.44 -9.36
N PHE A 86 7.33 7.69 -9.82
CA PHE A 86 6.86 7.36 -11.16
C PHE A 86 5.92 8.47 -11.67
N PRO A 87 6.04 8.90 -12.94
CA PRO A 87 7.22 8.77 -13.80
C PRO A 87 8.31 9.75 -13.34
N ALA A 88 9.55 9.28 -13.20
CA ALA A 88 10.67 10.12 -12.77
C ALA A 88 11.31 10.92 -13.92
N GLY A 89 11.06 10.53 -15.17
CA GLY A 89 11.77 11.05 -16.34
C GLY A 89 13.28 10.91 -16.17
N ASP A 90 14.07 11.83 -16.73
CA ASP A 90 15.53 11.86 -16.61
C ASP A 90 16.07 12.10 -15.18
N GLY A 91 15.20 12.22 -14.18
CA GLY A 91 15.57 12.46 -12.78
C GLY A 91 16.15 13.85 -12.52
N SER A 92 16.25 14.73 -13.54
CA SER A 92 16.87 16.06 -13.40
C SER A 92 16.00 17.02 -12.60
N ALA A 93 14.68 16.91 -12.76
CA ALA A 93 13.66 17.73 -12.11
C ALA A 93 12.62 16.89 -11.34
N ALA A 94 13.10 15.85 -10.67
CA ALA A 94 12.32 14.91 -9.88
C ALA A 94 12.01 15.45 -8.48
N ILE A 95 10.81 15.16 -7.97
CA ILE A 95 10.37 15.57 -6.62
C ILE A 95 11.25 14.93 -5.56
N THR A 96 11.65 13.69 -5.79
CA THR A 96 12.51 12.94 -4.88
C THR A 96 13.98 13.36 -4.93
N ARG A 97 14.39 14.23 -5.86
CA ARG A 97 15.75 14.79 -5.88
C ARG A 97 16.05 15.56 -4.59
N LEU A 98 15.12 16.40 -4.14
CA LEU A 98 15.22 17.10 -2.87
C LEU A 98 15.34 16.11 -1.70
N LEU A 99 14.54 15.04 -1.70
CA LEU A 99 14.58 14.01 -0.66
C LEU A 99 15.92 13.25 -0.61
N ARG A 100 16.49 12.93 -1.78
CA ARG A 100 17.79 12.27 -1.91
C ARG A 100 18.94 13.17 -1.50
N GLU A 101 19.01 14.37 -2.10
CA GLU A 101 20.16 15.26 -1.96
C GLU A 101 20.20 15.99 -0.62
N GLN A 102 19.05 16.43 -0.09
CA GLN A 102 19.01 17.22 1.14
C GLN A 102 18.64 16.43 2.39
N TYR A 103 17.83 15.37 2.26
CA TYR A 103 17.29 14.64 3.41
C TYR A 103 17.83 13.20 3.55
N GLY A 104 18.71 12.77 2.65
CA GLY A 104 19.38 11.48 2.67
C GLY A 104 18.46 10.28 2.45
N TRP A 105 17.31 10.48 1.78
CA TRP A 105 16.41 9.37 1.45
C TRP A 105 17.01 8.50 0.35
N ARG A 106 16.72 7.19 0.39
CA ARG A 106 17.18 6.23 -0.62
C ARG A 106 15.98 5.62 -1.32
N GLY A 107 16.01 5.53 -2.65
CA GLY A 107 14.82 5.13 -3.36
C GLY A 107 15.08 4.68 -4.78
N VAL A 108 13.98 4.36 -5.46
CA VAL A 108 14.00 3.90 -6.84
C VAL A 108 13.28 4.94 -7.70
N LEU A 109 13.94 5.38 -8.76
CA LEU A 109 13.33 6.15 -9.84
C LEU A 109 12.96 5.18 -10.95
N MET A 110 11.79 5.37 -11.54
CA MET A 110 11.31 4.51 -12.60
C MET A 110 10.78 5.35 -13.75
N ASP A 111 10.94 4.82 -14.97
CA ASP A 111 10.74 5.55 -16.22
C ASP A 111 11.78 6.68 -16.42
N CYS A 112 13.06 6.31 -16.28
CA CYS A 112 14.24 7.16 -16.43
C CYS A 112 15.17 6.67 -17.54
#